data_AF-A0A0C2G3G6-F1
#
_entry.id   AF-A0A0C2G3G6-F1
#
_cell.length_a   1.000
_cell.length_b   1.000
_cell.length_c   1.000
_cell.angle_alpha   90.00
_cell.angle_beta   90.00
_cell.angle_gamma   90.00
#
_symmetry.space_group_name_H-M   'P 1'
#
loop_
_entity.id
_entity.type
_entity.pdbx_description
1 polymer ?
#
loop_
_entity_poly.entity_id
_entity_poly.type
_entity_poly.pdbx_seq_one_letter_code
_entity_poly.pdbx_strand_id
1 'polypeptide(L)' 'MFIFNESDALYPSIYLGSNATSEERFLYVQAVLNEARRISKKFNPPKPIYAYTKIEYDPLKKINDFYNEVRLFLSPIIYE' A
#
# COMPACT_ATOMS: atom_id res chain seq x y z
N MET A 1 -7.36 -15.89 10.78
CA MET A 1 -6.38 -16.58 9.91
C MET A 1 -7.02 -17.19 8.67
N PHE A 2 -8.25 -17.74 8.77
CA PHE A 2 -8.99 -18.39 7.66
C PHE A 2 -8.78 -17.76 6.28
N ILE A 3 -9.08 -16.47 6.11
CA ILE A 3 -8.97 -15.81 4.80
C ILE A 3 -7.55 -15.83 4.21
N PHE A 4 -6.52 -15.75 5.05
CA PHE A 4 -5.13 -15.75 4.59
C PHE A 4 -4.64 -17.17 4.25
N ASN A 5 -5.24 -18.21 4.83
CA ASN A 5 -4.90 -19.59 4.48
C ASN A 5 -5.34 -19.90 3.04
N GLU A 6 -6.52 -19.41 2.65
CA GLU A 6 -7.10 -19.59 1.31
C GLU A 6 -6.55 -18.62 0.25
N SER A 7 -5.73 -17.64 0.64
CA SER A 7 -5.18 -16.64 -0.30
C SER A 7 -3.77 -17.00 -0.73
N ASP A 8 -3.43 -16.92 -2.02
CA ASP A 8 -2.06 -17.21 -2.49
C ASP A 8 -1.05 -16.07 -2.22
N ALA A 9 -1.55 -14.83 -2.09
CA ALA A 9 -0.74 -13.64 -1.80
C ALA A 9 -1.52 -12.62 -0.94
N LEU A 10 -0.83 -11.59 -0.47
CA LEU A 10 -1.42 -10.47 0.27
C LEU A 10 -1.51 -9.23 -0.62
N TYR A 11 -2.66 -8.57 -0.62
CA TYR A 11 -2.95 -7.43 -1.50
C TYR A 11 -3.33 -6.17 -0.71
N PRO A 12 -2.40 -5.59 0.08
CA PRO A 12 -2.70 -4.40 0.87
C PRO A 12 -2.95 -3.18 -0.03
N SER A 13 -3.98 -2.39 0.26
CA SER A 13 -4.19 -1.09 -0.36
C SER A 13 -3.41 -0.01 0.39
N ILE A 14 -2.65 0.79 -0.36
CA ILE A 14 -1.83 1.91 0.16
C ILE A 14 -2.25 3.25 -0.47
N TYR A 15 -3.53 3.38 -0.81
CA TYR A 15 -4.10 4.56 -1.45
C TYR A 15 -3.99 5.81 -0.57
N LEU A 16 -3.43 6.89 -1.12
CA LEU A 16 -3.37 8.19 -0.49
C LEU A 16 -4.66 8.95 -0.86
N GLY A 17 -5.62 9.01 0.06
CA GLY A 17 -6.91 9.69 -0.18
C GLY A 17 -7.31 10.69 0.91
N SER A 18 -6.59 10.73 2.04
CA SER A 18 -6.89 11.60 3.17
C SER A 18 -6.19 12.96 3.06
N ASN A 19 -6.81 13.99 3.65
CA ASN A 19 -6.11 15.23 4.00
C ASN A 19 -5.12 14.89 5.13
N ALA A 20 -3.90 14.60 4.76
CA ALA A 20 -2.81 14.21 5.63
C ALA A 20 -1.51 14.84 5.11
N THR A 21 -0.63 15.18 6.03
CA THR A 21 0.73 15.64 5.75
C THR A 21 1.54 14.57 5.01
N SER A 22 2.67 14.96 4.42
CA SER A 22 3.56 13.99 3.75
C SER A 22 4.11 12.94 4.72
N GLU A 23 4.39 13.32 5.97
CA GLU A 23 4.88 12.42 7.01
C GLU A 23 3.82 11.37 7.40
N GLU A 24 2.59 11.80 7.67
CA GLU A 24 1.49 10.89 8.00
C GLU A 24 1.22 9.88 6.88
N ARG A 25 1.31 10.33 5.61
CA ARG A 25 1.17 9.45 4.44
C ARG A 25 2.29 8.42 4.37
N PHE A 26 3.53 8.83 4.60
CA PHE A 26 4.66 7.90 4.64
C PHE A 26 4.49 6.86 5.76
N LEU A 27 4.15 7.31 6.97
CA LEU A 27 3.91 6.43 8.11
C LEU A 27 2.74 5.47 7.86
N TYR A 28 1.68 5.93 7.20
CA TYR A 28 0.55 5.09 6.79
C TYR A 28 1.00 3.95 5.87
N VAL A 29 1.74 4.26 4.80
CA VAL A 29 2.25 3.24 3.87
C VAL A 29 3.15 2.25 4.59
N GLN A 30 4.07 2.73 5.44
CA GLN A 30 4.94 1.89 6.26
C GLN A 30 4.15 0.95 7.17
N ALA A 31 3.15 1.48 7.89
CA ALA A 31 2.33 0.69 8.81
C ALA A 31 1.59 -0.45 8.08
N VAL A 32 0.96 -0.15 6.94
CA VAL A 32 0.23 -1.14 6.13
C VAL A 32 1.18 -2.24 5.62
N LEU A 33 2.35 -1.87 5.10
CA LEU A 33 3.32 -2.85 4.60
C LEU A 33 3.98 -3.67 5.69
N ASN A 34 4.25 -3.07 6.85
CA ASN A 34 4.80 -3.80 7.99
C ASN A 34 3.81 -4.82 8.52
N GLU A 35 2.51 -4.50 8.51
CA GLU A 35 1.47 -5.46 8.86
C GLU A 35 1.35 -6.59 7.83
N ALA A 36 1.38 -6.28 6.54
CA ALA A 36 1.40 -7.29 5.48
C ALA A 36 2.62 -8.23 5.63
N ARG A 37 3.81 -7.69 5.91
CA ARG A 37 5.03 -8.48 6.20
C ARG A 37 4.88 -9.34 7.45
N ARG A 38 4.26 -8.82 8.51
CA ARG A 38 4.02 -9.57 9.76
C ARG A 38 3.10 -10.77 9.51
N ILE A 39 2.08 -10.62 8.66
CA ILE A 39 1.20 -11.73 8.28
C ILE A 39 1.90 -12.71 7.34
N SER A 40 2.60 -12.22 6.32
CA SER A 40 3.36 -13.05 5.36
C SER A 40 4.31 -14.02 6.05
N LYS A 41 5.07 -13.54 7.05
CA LYS A 41 6.02 -14.34 7.85
C LYS A 41 5.40 -15.44 8.71
N LYS A 42 4.06 -15.51 8.82
CA LYS A 42 3.35 -16.61 9.51
C LYS A 42 3.16 -17.84 8.63
N PHE A 43 3.48 -17.76 7.34
CA PHE A 43 3.36 -18.84 6.38
C PHE A 43 4.74 -19.37 5.98
N ASN A 44 4.79 -20.62 5.56
CA ASN A 44 6.00 -21.26 5.06
C ASN A 44 5.70 -21.99 3.73
N PRO A 45 6.19 -21.49 2.57
CA PRO A 45 6.99 -20.27 2.42
C PRO A 45 6.19 -19.00 2.76
N PRO A 46 6.85 -17.86 3.07
CA PRO A 46 6.17 -16.59 3.27
C PRO A 46 5.32 -16.21 2.05
N LYS A 47 4.11 -15.70 2.28
CA LYS A 47 3.23 -15.31 1.17
C LYS A 47 3.74 -14.05 0.46
N PRO A 48 3.70 -13.98 -0.89
CA PRO A 48 4.02 -12.77 -1.63
C PRO A 48 3.13 -11.59 -1.23
N ILE A 49 3.63 -10.36 -1.41
CA ILE A 49 2.90 -9.12 -1.09
C ILE A 49 2.88 -8.25 -2.35
N TYR A 50 1.68 -7.95 -2.85
CA TYR A 50 1.48 -7.07 -4.00
C TYR A 50 0.63 -5.88 -3.58
N ALA A 51 1.28 -4.77 -3.24
CA ALA A 51 0.59 -3.58 -2.76
C ALA A 51 -0.18 -2.90 -3.89
N TYR A 52 -1.46 -2.64 -3.66
CA TYR A 52 -2.29 -1.85 -4.56
C TYR A 52 -2.10 -0.36 -4.28
N THR A 53 -1.71 0.37 -5.32
CA THR A 53 -1.62 1.83 -5.30
C THR A 53 -2.44 2.43 -6.45
N LYS A 54 -2.60 3.76 -6.42
CA LYS A 54 -3.32 4.55 -7.43
C LYS A 54 -2.47 5.78 -7.75
N ILE A 55 -2.73 6.43 -8.87
CA ILE A 55 -2.00 7.65 -9.28
C ILE A 55 -2.76 8.94 -8.96
N GLU A 56 -4.02 8.86 -8.55
CA GLU A 56 -4.92 10.00 -8.27
C GLU A 56 -5.31 10.05 -6.78
N TYR A 57 -5.47 11.25 -6.20
CA TYR A 57 -5.90 11.38 -4.80
C TYR A 57 -7.38 11.12 -4.58
N ASP A 58 -8.25 11.73 -5.38
CA ASP A 58 -9.70 11.59 -5.28
C ASP A 58 -10.33 11.82 -6.67
N PRO A 59 -10.39 10.79 -7.53
CA PRO A 59 -10.90 10.95 -8.90
C PRO A 59 -12.37 11.36 -8.96
N LEU A 60 -13.14 11.12 -7.88
CA LEU A 60 -14.57 11.46 -7.84
C LEU A 60 -14.81 12.94 -7.52
N LYS A 61 -13.88 13.59 -6.82
CA LYS A 61 -14.03 14.99 -6.38
C LYS A 61 -13.01 15.94 -7.00
N LYS A 62 -11.86 15.43 -7.46
CA LYS A 62 -10.73 16.23 -7.95
C LYS A 62 -10.16 15.62 -9.22
N ILE A 63 -10.79 15.96 -10.34
CA ILE A 63 -10.32 15.59 -11.67
C ILE A 63 -8.92 16.18 -11.90
N ASN A 64 -7.98 15.37 -12.40
CA ASN A 64 -6.58 15.71 -12.66
C ASN A 64 -5.70 16.01 -11.43
N ASP A 65 -6.11 15.61 -10.21
CA ASP A 65 -5.27 15.71 -9.00
C ASP A 65 -4.44 14.44 -8.80
N PHE A 66 -3.29 14.39 -9.48
CA PHE A 66 -2.37 13.25 -9.50
C PHE A 66 -1.29 13.34 -8.43
N TYR A 67 -0.72 12.18 -8.07
CA TYR A 67 0.50 12.12 -7.29
C TYR A 67 1.63 12.80 -8.05
N ASN A 68 2.34 13.71 -7.39
CA ASN A 68 3.59 14.24 -7.94
C ASN A 68 4.71 13.18 -7.81
N GLU A 69 5.80 13.35 -8.56
CA GLU A 69 6.90 12.37 -8.64
C GLU A 69 7.38 11.90 -7.27
N VAL A 70 7.63 12.85 -6.35
CA VAL A 70 8.06 12.56 -4.96
C VAL A 70 7.11 11.60 -4.25
N ARG A 71 5.81 11.71 -4.48
CA ARG A 71 4.81 10.86 -3.81
C ARG A 71 4.57 9.54 -4.53
N LEU A 72 4.87 9.46 -5.82
CA LEU A 72 4.95 8.18 -6.54
C LEU A 72 6.10 7.34 -5.99
N PHE A 73 7.26 7.93 -5.68
CA PHE A 73 8.40 7.24 -5.05
C PHE A 73 8.13 6.77 -3.61
N LEU A 74 7.22 7.43 -2.88
CA LEU A 74 6.79 6.97 -1.55
C LEU A 74 5.79 5.81 -1.63
N SER A 75 5.19 5.56 -2.80
CA SER A 75 4.52 4.29 -3.07
C SER A 75 5.60 3.31 -3.52
N PRO A 76 5.85 2.21 -2.79
CA PRO A 76 7.00 1.34 -3.02
C PRO A 76 6.78 0.40 -4.22
N ILE A 77 6.45 0.98 -5.38
CA ILE A 77 6.32 0.26 -6.65
C ILE A 77 7.71 -0.19 -7.17
N ILE A 78 8.79 0.36 -6.64
CA ILE A 78 10.15 0.09 -7.14
C ILE A 78 11.06 -0.13 -5.93
N TYR A 79 12.03 -1.02 -6.07
CA TYR A 79 12.94 -1.58 -5.05
C TYR A 79 12.46 -2.91 -4.42
N GLU A 80 12.31 -3.93 -5.28
CA GLU A 80 12.89 -5.26 -4.98
C GLU A 80 14.32 -5.32 -5.54
#